data_AF-A0A0A0B8A6-F1
#
_entry.id   AF-A0A0A0B8A6-F1
#
_cell.length_a   1.000
_cell.length_b   1.000
_cell.length_c   1.000
_cell.angle_alpha   90.00
_cell.angle_beta   90.00
_cell.angle_gamma   90.00
#
_symmetry.space_group_name_H-M   'P 1'
#
loop_
_entity.id
_entity.type
_entity.pdbx_description
1 polymer ?
#
loop_
_entity_poly.entity_id
_entity_poly.type
_entity_poly.pdbx_seq_one_letter_code
_entity_poly.pdbx_strand_id
1 'polypeptide(L)'
;MAAALAPATPTSAAVPTVRCSDLTANSGGAVRWQRIDADLLVDDETCYLVDVGVHGDVTIPPGGRLGISRTSIHGDIASSGVLSTSASTVDGDITTSWPSDAPGYVDLEETNVKGGLSGSSGAYALYGTSVAGPVDVTATYFVSVVHAHLGASLTVRAENDIDVAWSTVTGDLTLAGPTTHSLGLCTSTVGGDLSVSGSGSGSATDPGSGHSPGPGSGSASAGTVRLAVDQYQVRCSSTVAGSVHLTGNDGDVTIGRLFVKGDLTCTGNTGPAGVVVLRTASIRGTRSGQCA
;
A
#
# COMPACT_ATOMS: atom_id res chain seq x y z
N MET A 1 -5.41 -39.49 -49.03
CA MET A 1 -4.90 -38.61 -47.97
C MET A 1 -5.92 -38.64 -46.84
N ALA A 2 -5.60 -39.27 -45.72
CA ALA A 2 -6.45 -39.25 -44.53
C ALA A 2 -6.18 -37.95 -43.77
N ALA A 3 -7.20 -37.12 -43.58
CA ALA A 3 -7.11 -35.93 -42.74
C ALA A 3 -7.03 -36.38 -41.28
N ALA A 4 -5.90 -36.11 -40.63
CA ALA A 4 -5.75 -36.32 -39.20
C ALA A 4 -6.60 -35.26 -38.46
N LEU A 5 -7.56 -35.72 -37.67
CA LEU A 5 -8.32 -34.89 -36.74
C LEU A 5 -7.36 -34.32 -35.68
N ALA A 6 -7.35 -33.00 -35.54
CA ALA A 6 -6.59 -32.32 -34.50
C ALA A 6 -7.11 -32.74 -33.11
N PRO A 7 -6.23 -32.98 -32.12
CA PRO A 7 -6.65 -33.27 -30.76
C PRO A 7 -7.36 -32.05 -30.17
N ALA A 8 -8.54 -32.27 -29.59
CA ALA A 8 -9.26 -31.23 -28.86
C ALA A 8 -8.41 -30.71 -27.70
N THR A 9 -8.26 -29.40 -27.60
CA THR A 9 -7.68 -28.73 -26.44
C THR A 9 -8.50 -29.13 -25.20
N PRO A 10 -7.88 -29.55 -24.10
CA PRO A 10 -8.63 -29.82 -22.87
C PRO A 10 -9.28 -28.51 -22.43
N THR A 11 -10.60 -28.47 -22.50
CA THR A 11 -11.39 -27.42 -21.85
C THR A 11 -11.11 -27.55 -20.37
N SER A 12 -10.36 -26.63 -19.79
CA SER A 12 -10.18 -26.57 -18.33
C SER A 12 -11.57 -26.52 -17.73
N ALA A 13 -11.93 -27.52 -16.92
CA ALA A 13 -13.16 -27.45 -16.16
C ALA A 13 -13.11 -26.18 -15.30
N ALA A 14 -14.19 -25.39 -15.32
CA ALA A 14 -14.29 -24.22 -14.46
C ALA A 14 -14.16 -24.69 -12.99
N VAL A 15 -13.30 -24.03 -12.23
CA VAL A 15 -13.20 -24.26 -10.78
C VAL A 15 -14.57 -23.92 -10.17
N PRO A 16 -15.15 -24.78 -9.31
CA PRO A 16 -16.44 -24.48 -8.70
C PRO A 16 -16.32 -23.23 -7.82
N THR A 17 -17.40 -22.45 -7.72
CA THR A 17 -17.46 -21.29 -6.81
C THR A 17 -18.37 -21.60 -5.63
N VAL A 18 -17.88 -21.37 -4.42
CA VAL A 18 -18.62 -21.44 -3.16
C VAL A 18 -18.88 -20.03 -2.67
N ARG A 19 -20.09 -19.80 -2.17
CA ARG A 19 -20.49 -18.55 -1.52
C ARG A 19 -20.10 -18.58 -0.06
N CYS A 20 -19.61 -17.47 0.49
CA CYS A 20 -19.28 -17.44 1.91
C CYS A 20 -20.52 -17.65 2.79
N SER A 21 -21.69 -17.17 2.36
CA SER A 21 -22.97 -17.39 3.05
C SER A 21 -23.38 -18.87 3.15
N ASP A 22 -22.90 -19.73 2.24
CA ASP A 22 -23.17 -21.18 2.25
C ASP A 22 -22.25 -21.96 3.21
N LEU A 23 -21.20 -21.31 3.74
CA LEU A 23 -20.24 -21.95 4.63
C LEU A 23 -20.81 -22.06 6.06
N THR A 24 -20.52 -23.17 6.71
CA THR A 24 -20.94 -23.36 8.11
C THR A 24 -20.06 -22.52 9.04
N ALA A 25 -20.63 -21.43 9.55
CA ALA A 25 -20.01 -20.60 10.57
C ALA A 25 -20.23 -21.17 11.99
N ASN A 26 -19.31 -20.88 12.90
CA ASN A 26 -19.48 -21.16 14.32
C ASN A 26 -20.46 -20.17 14.99
N SER A 27 -20.72 -20.33 16.29
CA SER A 27 -21.60 -19.43 17.05
C SER A 27 -21.13 -17.97 17.11
N GLY A 28 -19.90 -17.68 16.68
CA GLY A 28 -19.34 -16.33 16.56
C GLY A 28 -19.34 -15.78 15.14
N GLY A 29 -20.00 -16.45 14.18
CA GLY A 29 -20.09 -15.98 12.79
C GLY A 29 -18.84 -16.21 11.94
N ALA A 30 -17.87 -16.99 12.43
CA ALA A 30 -16.64 -17.29 11.70
C ALA A 30 -16.64 -18.73 11.16
N VAL A 31 -16.23 -18.89 9.91
CA VAL A 31 -15.90 -20.19 9.32
C VAL A 31 -14.53 -20.62 9.83
N ARG A 32 -14.42 -21.83 10.38
CA ARG A 32 -13.19 -22.29 11.04
C ARG A 32 -12.77 -23.70 10.63
N TRP A 33 -11.45 -23.91 10.53
CA TRP A 33 -10.83 -25.25 10.37
C TRP A 33 -11.33 -26.01 9.15
N GLN A 34 -11.67 -25.29 8.08
CA GLN A 34 -12.22 -25.86 6.85
C GLN A 34 -11.20 -25.78 5.72
N ARG A 35 -11.33 -26.73 4.79
CA ARG A 35 -10.68 -26.71 3.49
C ARG A 35 -11.75 -26.46 2.44
N ILE A 36 -11.54 -25.44 1.61
CA ILE A 36 -12.44 -25.05 0.53
C ILE A 36 -11.69 -25.33 -0.78
N ASP A 37 -12.08 -26.40 -1.48
CA ASP A 37 -11.50 -26.77 -2.78
C ASP A 37 -12.33 -26.15 -3.92
N ALA A 38 -12.42 -24.83 -3.91
CA ALA A 38 -13.24 -24.01 -4.78
C ALA A 38 -12.79 -22.55 -4.74
N ASP A 39 -13.21 -21.77 -5.73
CA ASP A 39 -13.16 -20.32 -5.65
C ASP A 39 -14.17 -19.86 -4.58
N LEU A 40 -13.83 -18.81 -3.85
CA LEU A 40 -14.67 -18.24 -2.81
C LEU A 40 -15.22 -16.88 -3.25
N LEU A 41 -16.55 -16.76 -3.27
CA LEU A 41 -17.24 -15.49 -3.45
C LEU A 41 -17.74 -14.97 -2.10
N VAL A 42 -17.33 -13.76 -1.73
CA VAL A 42 -17.84 -13.06 -0.54
C VAL A 42 -19.15 -12.38 -0.89
N ASP A 43 -20.23 -13.14 -0.86
CA ASP A 43 -21.55 -12.72 -1.34
C ASP A 43 -22.46 -12.10 -0.26
N ASP A 44 -21.99 -12.07 0.99
CA ASP A 44 -22.68 -11.46 2.13
C ASP A 44 -21.94 -10.20 2.61
N GLU A 45 -22.58 -9.41 3.49
CA GLU A 45 -22.00 -8.19 4.06
C GLU A 45 -20.68 -8.46 4.77
N THR A 46 -20.50 -9.64 5.39
CA THR A 46 -19.24 -9.99 6.07
C THR A 46 -18.96 -11.48 6.07
N CYS A 47 -17.72 -11.83 5.72
CA CYS A 47 -17.18 -13.18 5.69
C CYS A 47 -15.92 -13.23 6.56
N TYR A 48 -15.93 -14.07 7.61
CA TYR A 48 -14.78 -14.27 8.49
C TYR A 48 -14.24 -15.70 8.40
N LEU A 49 -12.99 -15.85 7.97
CA LEU A 49 -12.31 -17.15 7.87
C LEU A 49 -11.18 -17.22 8.88
N VAL A 50 -11.16 -18.26 9.72
CA VAL A 50 -10.11 -18.44 10.73
C VAL A 50 -9.56 -19.85 10.68
N ASP A 51 -8.26 -19.98 10.45
CA ASP A 51 -7.60 -21.27 10.27
C ASP A 51 -8.21 -22.08 9.10
N VAL A 52 -8.45 -21.43 7.97
CA VAL A 52 -9.06 -22.01 6.75
C VAL A 52 -8.03 -22.11 5.62
N GLY A 53 -8.16 -23.12 4.76
CA GLY A 53 -7.40 -23.21 3.50
C GLY A 53 -8.34 -23.12 2.30
N VAL A 54 -8.18 -22.08 1.47
CA VAL A 54 -8.92 -21.91 0.20
C VAL A 54 -8.00 -22.33 -0.95
N HIS A 55 -8.41 -23.32 -1.72
CA HIS A 55 -7.74 -23.82 -2.92
C HIS A 55 -8.46 -23.36 -4.18
N GLY A 56 -8.42 -22.04 -4.37
CA GLY A 56 -9.05 -21.32 -5.45
C GLY A 56 -8.87 -19.83 -5.23
N ASP A 57 -9.45 -19.05 -6.13
CA ASP A 57 -9.37 -17.60 -6.06
C ASP A 57 -10.46 -17.05 -5.12
N VAL A 58 -10.23 -15.86 -4.58
CA VAL A 58 -11.20 -15.18 -3.72
C VAL A 58 -11.66 -13.90 -4.39
N THR A 59 -12.98 -13.75 -4.52
CA THR A 59 -13.60 -12.53 -5.04
C THR A 59 -14.40 -11.82 -3.94
N ILE A 60 -14.07 -10.56 -3.71
CA ILE A 60 -14.78 -9.66 -2.78
C ILE A 60 -15.48 -8.58 -3.62
N PRO A 61 -16.80 -8.66 -3.85
CA PRO A 61 -17.53 -7.65 -4.58
C PRO A 61 -17.64 -6.34 -3.79
N PRO A 62 -18.08 -5.23 -4.42
CA PRO A 62 -18.36 -3.98 -3.72
C PRO A 62 -19.31 -4.19 -2.53
N GLY A 63 -19.00 -3.56 -1.39
CA GLY A 63 -19.76 -3.71 -0.15
C GLY A 63 -19.46 -4.98 0.65
N GLY A 64 -18.86 -6.00 0.03
CA GLY A 64 -18.41 -7.22 0.71
C GLY A 64 -17.25 -6.93 1.67
N ARG A 65 -17.18 -7.68 2.76
CA ARG A 65 -16.08 -7.59 3.74
C ARG A 65 -15.52 -8.97 4.00
N LEU A 66 -14.24 -9.16 3.72
CA LEU A 66 -13.51 -10.37 4.06
C LEU A 66 -12.53 -10.09 5.19
N GLY A 67 -12.65 -10.81 6.29
CA GLY A 67 -11.62 -10.90 7.31
C GLY A 67 -11.05 -12.32 7.35
N ILE A 68 -9.74 -12.47 7.14
CA ILE A 68 -9.06 -13.76 7.30
C ILE A 68 -7.98 -13.72 8.37
N SER A 69 -7.88 -14.78 9.17
CA SER A 69 -6.86 -14.92 10.21
C SER A 69 -6.27 -16.33 10.20
N ARG A 70 -4.94 -16.45 10.14
CA ARG A 70 -4.24 -17.74 10.03
C ARG A 70 -4.76 -18.62 8.88
N THR A 71 -5.11 -17.97 7.77
CA THR A 71 -5.74 -18.61 6.62
C THR A 71 -4.75 -18.63 5.44
N SER A 72 -4.82 -19.67 4.62
CA SER A 72 -4.05 -19.76 3.37
C SER A 72 -4.98 -19.69 2.16
N ILE A 73 -4.69 -18.77 1.25
CA ILE A 73 -5.34 -18.66 -0.06
C ILE A 73 -4.35 -19.16 -1.11
N HIS A 74 -4.67 -20.27 -1.75
CA HIS A 74 -3.86 -20.90 -2.81
C HIS A 74 -4.34 -20.46 -4.20
N GLY A 75 -4.47 -19.15 -4.37
CA GLY A 75 -4.97 -18.48 -5.57
C GLY A 75 -4.82 -16.97 -5.42
N ASP A 76 -5.48 -16.23 -6.29
CA ASP A 76 -5.51 -14.77 -6.30
C ASP A 76 -6.63 -14.21 -5.41
N ILE A 77 -6.50 -12.97 -4.98
CA ILE A 77 -7.59 -12.21 -4.37
C ILE A 77 -7.93 -11.02 -5.25
N ALA A 78 -9.19 -10.95 -5.70
CA ALA A 78 -9.76 -9.78 -6.36
C ALA A 78 -10.74 -9.07 -5.40
N SER A 79 -10.45 -7.83 -5.02
CA SER A 79 -11.24 -7.09 -4.02
C SER A 79 -11.74 -5.74 -4.51
N SER A 80 -13.06 -5.57 -4.48
CA SER A 80 -13.73 -4.28 -4.62
C SER A 80 -14.37 -3.80 -3.31
N GLY A 81 -14.12 -4.52 -2.21
CA GLY A 81 -14.68 -4.26 -0.88
C GLY A 81 -13.60 -4.09 0.19
N VAL A 82 -13.89 -4.54 1.41
CA VAL A 82 -12.93 -4.54 2.52
C VAL A 82 -12.22 -5.87 2.60
N LEU A 83 -10.90 -5.83 2.64
CA LEU A 83 -10.03 -6.98 2.85
C LEU A 83 -9.20 -6.73 4.12
N SER A 84 -9.37 -7.57 5.13
CA SER A 84 -8.53 -7.59 6.32
C SER A 84 -7.91 -8.97 6.48
N THR A 85 -6.59 -9.01 6.63
CA THR A 85 -5.83 -10.25 6.76
C THR A 85 -4.92 -10.15 7.98
N SER A 86 -4.79 -11.24 8.73
CA SER A 86 -3.91 -11.31 9.90
C SER A 86 -3.19 -12.65 9.93
N ALA A 87 -1.86 -12.65 10.02
CA ALA A 87 -1.03 -13.85 10.07
C ALA A 87 -1.38 -14.88 8.98
N SER A 88 -1.62 -14.41 7.74
CA SER A 88 -2.18 -15.22 6.65
C SER A 88 -1.22 -15.34 5.45
N THR A 89 -1.52 -16.21 4.50
CA THR A 89 -0.72 -16.37 3.27
C THR A 89 -1.60 -16.34 2.04
N VAL A 90 -1.15 -15.63 1.00
CA VAL A 90 -1.74 -15.59 -0.34
C VAL A 90 -0.67 -16.03 -1.33
N ASP A 91 -0.92 -17.13 -2.03
CA ASP A 91 0.04 -17.67 -3.00
C ASP A 91 0.07 -16.88 -4.30
N GLY A 92 -1.05 -16.23 -4.65
CA GLY A 92 -1.19 -15.40 -5.84
C GLY A 92 -1.05 -13.90 -5.61
N ASP A 93 -1.63 -13.15 -6.53
CA ASP A 93 -1.69 -11.69 -6.52
C ASP A 93 -2.90 -11.19 -5.71
N ILE A 94 -2.78 -9.99 -5.15
CA ILE A 94 -3.91 -9.23 -4.63
C ILE A 94 -4.18 -8.06 -5.57
N THR A 95 -5.37 -8.05 -6.16
CA THR A 95 -5.85 -6.98 -7.04
C THR A 95 -7.03 -6.28 -6.39
N THR A 96 -7.03 -4.95 -6.43
CA THR A 96 -8.06 -4.13 -5.80
C THR A 96 -8.68 -3.16 -6.80
N SER A 97 -10.00 -3.04 -6.76
CA SER A 97 -10.74 -2.12 -7.61
C SER A 97 -11.86 -1.49 -6.82
N TRP A 98 -11.57 -0.36 -6.19
CA TRP A 98 -12.53 0.32 -5.35
C TRP A 98 -13.40 1.32 -6.12
N PRO A 99 -14.73 1.13 -6.17
CA PRO A 99 -15.66 2.18 -6.61
C PRO A 99 -15.87 3.18 -5.46
N SER A 100 -15.87 4.47 -5.78
CA SER A 100 -15.75 5.59 -4.83
C SER A 100 -16.93 5.78 -3.85
N ASP A 101 -17.93 4.91 -3.85
CA ASP A 101 -19.23 5.06 -3.16
C ASP A 101 -19.42 4.17 -1.91
N ALA A 102 -18.48 3.28 -1.58
CA ALA A 102 -18.50 2.45 -0.37
C ALA A 102 -17.16 2.51 0.37
N PRO A 103 -17.00 2.22 1.68
CA PRO A 103 -15.68 2.25 2.31
C PRO A 103 -14.79 1.09 1.79
N GLY A 104 -13.74 1.40 1.04
CA GLY A 104 -12.70 0.45 0.62
C GLY A 104 -11.52 0.50 1.56
N TYR A 105 -11.13 -0.64 2.12
CA TYR A 105 -10.04 -0.72 3.07
C TYR A 105 -9.30 -2.04 2.91
N VAL A 106 -7.98 -1.97 2.75
CA VAL A 106 -7.10 -3.14 2.66
C VAL A 106 -6.14 -3.10 3.83
N ASP A 107 -6.28 -4.07 4.72
CA ASP A 107 -5.45 -4.23 5.92
C ASP A 107 -4.72 -5.56 5.85
N LEU A 108 -3.41 -5.51 5.69
CA LEU A 108 -2.53 -6.67 5.65
C LEU A 108 -1.65 -6.65 6.89
N GLU A 109 -2.05 -7.39 7.91
CA GLU A 109 -1.29 -7.59 9.15
C GLU A 109 -0.56 -8.94 9.09
N GLU A 110 0.76 -8.92 9.28
CA GLU A 110 1.62 -10.10 9.35
C GLU A 110 1.37 -11.11 8.21
N THR A 111 1.10 -10.60 7.00
CA THR A 111 0.64 -11.42 5.88
C THR A 111 1.74 -11.63 4.86
N ASN A 112 1.81 -12.84 4.30
CA ASN A 112 2.75 -13.19 3.25
C ASN A 112 2.01 -13.29 1.90
N VAL A 113 2.37 -12.43 0.95
CA VAL A 113 1.85 -12.44 -0.42
C VAL A 113 3.00 -12.86 -1.35
N LYS A 114 2.85 -14.00 -2.02
CA LYS A 114 3.87 -14.51 -2.95
C LYS A 114 3.80 -13.85 -4.33
N GLY A 115 2.63 -13.32 -4.70
CA GLY A 115 2.45 -12.44 -5.86
C GLY A 115 2.75 -10.97 -5.53
N GLY A 116 2.15 -10.08 -6.31
CA GLY A 116 2.14 -8.63 -6.11
C GLY A 116 0.84 -8.12 -5.47
N LEU A 117 0.83 -6.82 -5.18
CA LEU A 117 -0.35 -6.08 -4.72
C LEU A 117 -0.57 -4.90 -5.66
N SER A 118 -1.71 -4.83 -6.33
CA SER A 118 -2.00 -3.73 -7.25
C SER A 118 -3.44 -3.26 -7.22
N GLY A 119 -3.66 -1.98 -7.55
CA GLY A 119 -4.98 -1.42 -7.79
C GLY A 119 -5.34 -0.24 -6.91
N SER A 120 -6.64 -0.03 -6.68
CA SER A 120 -7.17 1.12 -5.94
C SER A 120 -8.04 0.74 -4.74
N SER A 121 -7.92 1.51 -3.66
CA SER A 121 -8.71 1.37 -2.43
C SER A 121 -8.94 2.74 -1.77
N GLY A 122 -9.83 2.82 -0.79
CA GLY A 122 -9.91 3.99 0.08
C GLY A 122 -8.63 4.16 0.89
N ALA A 123 -8.12 3.08 1.49
CA ALA A 123 -6.81 3.07 2.14
C ALA A 123 -6.14 1.69 2.11
N TYR A 124 -4.81 1.71 2.32
CA TYR A 124 -3.97 0.54 2.51
C TYR A 124 -3.19 0.65 3.82
N ALA A 125 -3.26 -0.39 4.64
CA ALA A 125 -2.40 -0.59 5.80
C ALA A 125 -1.65 -1.92 5.62
N LEU A 126 -0.32 -1.87 5.52
CA LEU A 126 0.55 -3.03 5.44
C LEU A 126 1.44 -3.02 6.68
N TYR A 127 1.12 -3.87 7.66
CA TYR A 127 1.85 -3.97 8.91
C TYR A 127 2.51 -5.34 9.05
N GLY A 128 3.83 -5.41 9.19
CA GLY A 128 4.52 -6.70 9.33
C GLY A 128 4.40 -7.61 8.10
N THR A 129 3.98 -7.05 6.96
CA THR A 129 3.60 -7.79 5.75
C THR A 129 4.79 -7.96 4.81
N SER A 130 4.85 -9.12 4.14
CA SER A 130 5.82 -9.38 3.07
C SER A 130 5.11 -9.60 1.75
N VAL A 131 5.54 -8.89 0.71
CA VAL A 131 5.06 -9.05 -0.67
C VAL A 131 6.26 -9.34 -1.56
N ALA A 132 6.26 -10.47 -2.25
CA ALA A 132 7.40 -10.86 -3.08
C ALA A 132 7.41 -10.13 -4.44
N GLY A 133 6.23 -9.92 -5.03
CA GLY A 133 6.03 -9.19 -6.27
C GLY A 133 6.01 -7.66 -6.11
N PRO A 134 5.76 -6.92 -7.20
CA PRO A 134 5.64 -5.46 -7.17
C PRO A 134 4.41 -5.03 -6.38
N VAL A 135 4.52 -3.86 -5.74
CA VAL A 135 3.38 -3.18 -5.10
C VAL A 135 3.11 -1.90 -5.86
N ASP A 136 1.92 -1.79 -6.44
CA ASP A 136 1.48 -0.60 -7.18
C ASP A 136 0.05 -0.22 -6.79
N VAL A 137 -0.08 0.69 -5.82
CA VAL A 137 -1.38 1.03 -5.22
C VAL A 137 -1.70 2.51 -5.29
N THR A 138 -3.00 2.79 -5.42
CA THR A 138 -3.56 4.13 -5.32
C THR A 138 -4.64 4.17 -4.24
N ALA A 139 -4.49 5.05 -3.26
CA ALA A 139 -5.42 5.28 -2.18
C ALA A 139 -6.10 6.65 -2.30
N THR A 140 -7.34 6.75 -1.88
CA THR A 140 -7.98 8.07 -1.71
C THR A 140 -7.54 8.71 -0.40
N TYR A 141 -7.48 7.96 0.70
CA TYR A 141 -7.12 8.52 2.01
C TYR A 141 -5.64 8.34 2.29
N PHE A 142 -5.20 7.13 2.62
CA PHE A 142 -3.83 6.90 3.05
C PHE A 142 -3.24 5.58 2.60
N VAL A 143 -1.91 5.55 2.57
CA VAL A 143 -1.11 4.33 2.46
C VAL A 143 -0.12 4.31 3.62
N SER A 144 -0.20 3.29 4.47
CA SER A 144 0.75 3.05 5.56
C SER A 144 1.46 1.72 5.33
N VAL A 145 2.78 1.74 5.24
CA VAL A 145 3.64 0.57 5.06
C VAL A 145 4.64 0.54 6.20
N VAL A 146 4.41 -0.35 7.17
CA VAL A 146 5.10 -0.38 8.45
C VAL A 146 5.63 -1.78 8.73
N HIS A 147 6.90 -1.91 9.10
CA HIS A 147 7.54 -3.21 9.35
C HIS A 147 7.41 -4.20 8.16
N ALA A 148 7.37 -3.68 6.92
CA ALA A 148 7.13 -4.50 5.74
C ALA A 148 8.42 -4.90 5.02
N HIS A 149 8.34 -6.03 4.31
CA HIS A 149 9.40 -6.55 3.45
C HIS A 149 8.91 -6.72 2.01
N LEU A 150 9.28 -5.79 1.13
CA LEU A 150 8.86 -5.77 -0.26
C LEU A 150 10.01 -6.26 -1.16
N GLY A 151 9.78 -7.41 -1.80
CA GLY A 151 10.75 -8.13 -2.63
C GLY A 151 11.03 -7.47 -3.99
N ALA A 152 10.19 -6.53 -4.41
CA ALA A 152 10.33 -5.78 -5.65
C ALA A 152 10.17 -4.26 -5.39
N SER A 153 9.80 -3.50 -6.42
CA SER A 153 9.55 -2.06 -6.32
C SER A 153 8.18 -1.75 -5.68
N LEU A 154 8.11 -0.61 -5.00
CA LEU A 154 6.91 -0.07 -4.38
C LEU A 154 6.56 1.27 -5.03
N THR A 155 5.36 1.37 -5.58
CA THR A 155 4.75 2.62 -6.06
C THR A 155 3.45 2.87 -5.32
N VAL A 156 3.38 4.01 -4.64
CA VAL A 156 2.20 4.40 -3.85
C VAL A 156 1.73 5.77 -4.26
N ARG A 157 0.41 5.88 -4.41
CA ARG A 157 -0.28 7.14 -4.69
C ARG A 157 -1.36 7.37 -3.63
N ALA A 158 -1.40 8.54 -3.01
CA ALA A 158 -2.47 8.89 -2.06
C ALA A 158 -2.81 10.38 -2.06
N GLU A 159 -4.02 10.73 -1.61
CA GLU A 159 -4.47 12.13 -1.54
C GLU A 159 -4.25 12.78 -0.17
N ASN A 160 -4.16 12.02 0.93
CA ASN A 160 -3.88 12.61 2.26
C ASN A 160 -2.49 12.23 2.77
N ASP A 161 -2.28 10.94 3.08
CA ASP A 161 -1.09 10.49 3.80
C ASP A 161 -0.41 9.29 3.14
N ILE A 162 0.91 9.35 3.09
CA ILE A 162 1.76 8.22 2.70
C ILE A 162 2.84 8.09 3.78
N ASP A 163 2.92 6.94 4.44
CA ASP A 163 3.97 6.66 5.41
C ASP A 163 4.63 5.31 5.12
N VAL A 164 5.95 5.31 4.94
CA VAL A 164 6.77 4.11 4.78
C VAL A 164 7.80 4.05 5.89
N ALA A 165 7.55 3.22 6.89
CA ALA A 165 8.35 3.19 8.10
C ALA A 165 8.84 1.78 8.49
N TRP A 166 10.06 1.70 9.03
CA TRP A 166 10.67 0.42 9.46
C TRP A 166 10.64 -0.68 8.40
N SER A 167 10.71 -0.31 7.12
CA SER A 167 10.42 -1.21 6.01
C SER A 167 11.61 -1.36 5.06
N THR A 168 11.62 -2.47 4.32
CA THR A 168 12.62 -2.73 3.28
C THR A 168 11.93 -2.85 1.92
N VAL A 169 12.40 -2.07 0.95
CA VAL A 169 12.02 -2.15 -0.47
C VAL A 169 13.25 -2.58 -1.24
N THR A 170 13.20 -3.74 -1.88
CA THR A 170 14.36 -4.29 -2.61
C THR A 170 14.62 -3.54 -3.90
N GLY A 171 13.55 -3.12 -4.59
CA GLY A 171 13.61 -2.32 -5.81
C GLY A 171 13.55 -0.81 -5.55
N ASP A 172 12.94 -0.11 -6.50
CA ASP A 172 12.71 1.33 -6.43
C ASP A 172 11.51 1.65 -5.54
N LEU A 173 11.55 2.85 -4.92
CA LEU A 173 10.45 3.41 -4.15
C LEU A 173 9.94 4.68 -4.81
N THR A 174 8.68 4.69 -5.21
CA THR A 174 7.99 5.88 -5.70
C THR A 174 6.85 6.25 -4.76
N LEU A 175 6.93 7.46 -4.20
CA LEU A 175 5.90 8.06 -3.37
C LEU A 175 5.32 9.25 -4.13
N ALA A 176 4.06 9.19 -4.51
CA ALA A 176 3.45 10.24 -5.33
C ALA A 176 2.03 10.61 -4.86
N GLY A 177 1.57 11.78 -5.25
CA GLY A 177 0.16 12.16 -5.10
C GLY A 177 0.00 13.52 -4.44
N PRO A 178 -1.18 14.16 -4.62
CA PRO A 178 -1.50 15.50 -4.12
C PRO A 178 -1.70 15.51 -2.59
N THR A 179 -0.84 14.82 -1.85
CA THR A 179 -0.97 14.58 -0.41
C THR A 179 -1.22 15.89 0.32
N THR A 180 -2.36 16.01 0.98
CA THR A 180 -2.74 17.19 1.74
C THR A 180 -2.09 17.24 3.13
N HIS A 181 -1.56 16.11 3.62
CA HIS A 181 -0.94 16.04 4.95
C HIS A 181 0.55 15.69 4.89
N SER A 182 0.89 14.44 4.57
CA SER A 182 2.28 14.01 4.67
C SER A 182 2.66 12.89 3.73
N LEU A 183 3.92 12.94 3.32
CA LEU A 183 4.61 11.90 2.58
C LEU A 183 5.92 11.60 3.31
N GLY A 184 6.02 10.40 3.89
CA GLY A 184 7.03 10.03 4.86
C GLY A 184 7.85 8.80 4.46
N LEU A 185 9.14 8.83 4.76
CA LEU A 185 10.02 7.66 4.76
C LEU A 185 10.89 7.64 6.01
N CYS A 186 10.77 6.62 6.87
CA CYS A 186 11.42 6.64 8.17
C CYS A 186 11.95 5.27 8.63
N THR A 187 13.21 5.16 9.02
CA THR A 187 13.81 3.87 9.44
C THR A 187 13.73 2.79 8.35
N SER A 188 13.84 3.19 7.08
CA SER A 188 13.58 2.30 5.94
C SER A 188 14.78 2.17 5.01
N THR A 189 14.84 1.05 4.28
CA THR A 189 15.88 0.78 3.28
C THR A 189 15.26 0.64 1.89
N VAL A 190 15.79 1.37 0.92
CA VAL A 190 15.43 1.28 -0.51
C VAL A 190 16.65 0.78 -1.28
N GLY A 191 16.49 -0.35 -1.97
CA GLY A 191 17.56 -0.99 -2.74
C GLY A 191 17.84 -0.33 -4.09
N GLY A 192 16.86 0.34 -4.66
CA GLY A 192 16.97 1.15 -5.88
C GLY A 192 16.90 2.66 -5.62
N ASP A 193 16.26 3.36 -6.54
CA ASP A 193 16.04 4.80 -6.49
C ASP A 193 14.81 5.16 -5.65
N LEU A 194 14.82 6.36 -5.07
CA LEU A 194 13.68 6.97 -4.38
C LEU A 194 13.18 8.16 -5.19
N SER A 195 11.94 8.09 -5.66
CA SER A 195 11.24 9.20 -6.32
C SER A 195 10.10 9.71 -5.45
N VAL A 196 10.06 11.02 -5.22
CA VAL A 196 9.00 11.69 -4.44
C VAL A 196 8.47 12.88 -5.20
N SER A 197 7.14 12.91 -5.40
CA SER A 197 6.53 13.97 -6.18
C SER A 197 5.09 14.30 -5.80
N GLY A 198 4.71 15.55 -6.05
CA GLY A 198 3.32 15.96 -6.10
C GLY A 198 2.68 16.30 -4.76
N SER A 199 3.43 16.38 -3.65
CA SER A 199 2.81 16.77 -2.37
C SER A 199 2.09 18.11 -2.51
N GLY A 200 0.80 18.15 -2.23
CA GLY A 200 -0.05 19.30 -2.53
C GLY A 200 0.07 20.42 -1.49
N SER A 201 -0.24 21.65 -1.90
CA SER A 201 -0.40 22.81 -1.00
C SER A 201 -1.77 22.86 -0.31
N GLY A 202 -2.50 21.75 -0.30
CA GLY A 202 -3.93 21.69 0.01
C GLY A 202 -4.24 21.94 1.49
N SER A 203 -5.30 22.70 1.76
CA SER A 203 -5.92 22.79 3.08
C SER A 203 -6.51 21.43 3.44
N ALA A 204 -6.05 20.82 4.53
CA ALA A 204 -6.73 19.70 5.18
C ALA A 204 -8.20 20.06 5.46
N THR A 205 -9.11 19.75 4.55
CA THR A 205 -10.54 19.67 4.88
C THR A 205 -10.73 18.27 5.41
N ASP A 206 -10.54 18.10 6.71
CA ASP A 206 -10.85 16.88 7.46
C ASP A 206 -12.27 16.42 7.12
N PRO A 207 -12.45 15.35 6.32
CA PRO A 207 -13.76 14.81 6.02
C PRO A 207 -14.06 13.75 7.07
N GLY A 208 -14.30 14.15 8.33
CA GLY A 208 -14.79 13.17 9.30
C GLY A 208 -14.74 13.50 10.78
N SER A 209 -13.90 14.42 11.29
CA SER A 209 -14.00 14.76 12.71
C SER A 209 -15.12 15.78 12.94
N GLY A 210 -16.21 15.34 13.58
CA GLY A 210 -17.35 16.18 13.98
C GLY A 210 -17.02 17.24 15.05
N HIS A 211 -15.82 17.80 15.05
CA HIS A 211 -15.44 18.97 15.84
C HIS A 211 -15.37 20.19 14.92
N SER A 212 -16.35 21.09 15.02
CA SER A 212 -16.21 22.44 14.48
C SER A 212 -14.95 23.09 15.05
N PRO A 213 -13.97 23.49 14.23
CA PRO A 213 -12.91 24.37 14.70
C PRO A 213 -13.57 25.71 15.03
N GLY A 214 -13.47 26.13 16.29
CA GLY A 214 -13.83 27.48 16.69
C GLY A 214 -13.03 28.51 15.88
N PRO A 215 -13.48 29.77 15.81
CA PRO A 215 -12.84 30.79 15.00
C PRO A 215 -11.52 31.22 15.67
N GLY A 216 -10.42 30.61 15.25
CA GLY A 216 -9.07 30.96 15.68
C GLY A 216 -8.06 29.89 15.24
N SER A 217 -7.05 30.30 14.45
CA SER A 217 -5.91 29.50 13.96
C SER A 217 -6.20 28.32 13.02
N GLY A 218 -6.77 28.60 11.85
CA GLY A 218 -6.63 27.70 10.70
C GLY A 218 -5.27 27.93 10.02
N SER A 219 -4.22 27.26 10.49
CA SER A 219 -3.04 27.06 9.66
C SER A 219 -3.40 25.96 8.66
N ALA A 220 -3.54 26.32 7.39
CA ALA A 220 -3.58 25.34 6.31
C ALA A 220 -2.32 24.47 6.48
N SER A 221 -2.51 23.20 6.85
CA SER A 221 -1.39 22.27 6.84
C SER A 221 -1.19 21.93 5.37
N ALA A 222 -0.27 22.63 4.70
CA ALA A 222 0.21 22.17 3.40
C ALA A 222 0.78 20.76 3.58
N GLY A 223 0.68 19.93 2.54
CA GLY A 223 1.36 18.64 2.52
C GLY A 223 2.83 18.81 2.87
N THR A 224 3.43 17.83 3.53
CA THR A 224 4.85 17.87 3.90
C THR A 224 5.56 16.61 3.44
N VAL A 225 6.73 16.76 2.83
CA VAL A 225 7.62 15.65 2.50
C VAL A 225 8.65 15.50 3.62
N ARG A 226 8.69 14.33 4.25
CA ARG A 226 9.57 14.02 5.38
C ARG A 226 10.39 12.78 5.09
N LEU A 227 11.67 12.96 4.81
CA LEU A 227 12.58 11.86 4.53
C LEU A 227 13.56 11.70 5.68
N ALA A 228 13.56 10.53 6.32
CA ALA A 228 14.42 10.20 7.46
C ALA A 228 14.25 11.17 8.65
N VAL A 229 13.01 11.62 8.85
CA VAL A 229 12.51 12.44 9.97
C VAL A 229 11.04 12.04 10.20
N ASP A 230 10.63 11.86 11.45
CA ASP A 230 9.25 11.55 11.78
C ASP A 230 8.37 12.82 11.89
N GLN A 231 7.09 12.62 12.23
CA GLN A 231 6.11 13.70 12.42
C GLN A 231 6.43 14.67 13.56
N TYR A 232 7.25 14.27 14.53
CA TYR A 232 7.69 15.09 15.65
C TYR A 232 9.08 15.71 15.42
N GLN A 233 9.56 15.67 14.18
CA GLN A 233 10.89 16.10 13.78
C GLN A 233 12.02 15.33 14.45
N VAL A 234 11.73 14.14 14.96
CA VAL A 234 12.72 13.21 15.49
C VAL A 234 13.37 12.50 14.31
N ARG A 235 14.70 12.47 14.33
CA ARG A 235 15.49 11.87 13.25
C ARG A 235 15.37 10.35 13.31
N CYS A 236 14.97 9.76 12.21
CA CYS A 236 15.08 8.33 11.95
C CYS A 236 16.08 8.10 10.82
N SER A 237 16.69 6.92 10.76
CA SER A 237 17.77 6.64 9.79
C SER A 237 17.23 5.86 8.61
N SER A 238 17.29 6.41 7.40
CA SER A 238 16.90 5.68 6.18
C SER A 238 18.07 5.60 5.21
N THR A 239 18.09 4.56 4.37
CA THR A 239 19.11 4.34 3.35
C THR A 239 18.48 4.17 1.97
N VAL A 240 19.03 4.85 0.97
CA VAL A 240 18.71 4.69 -0.44
C VAL A 240 19.99 4.27 -1.17
N ALA A 241 19.98 3.09 -1.77
CA ALA A 241 21.14 2.55 -2.46
C ALA A 241 21.32 3.11 -3.88
N GLY A 242 20.27 3.67 -4.48
CA GLY A 242 20.32 4.47 -5.69
C GLY A 242 20.35 5.98 -5.40
N SER A 243 19.71 6.73 -6.28
CA SER A 243 19.54 8.19 -6.24
C SER A 243 18.19 8.60 -5.63
N VAL A 244 18.10 9.85 -5.21
CA VAL A 244 16.87 10.47 -4.68
C VAL A 244 16.44 11.61 -5.59
N HIS A 245 15.19 11.57 -6.04
CA HIS A 245 14.58 12.57 -6.90
C HIS A 245 13.37 13.19 -6.22
N LEU A 246 13.44 14.48 -5.89
CA LEU A 246 12.35 15.25 -5.29
C LEU A 246 11.84 16.26 -6.33
N THR A 247 10.66 16.01 -6.88
CA THR A 247 10.16 16.76 -8.05
C THR A 247 8.76 17.31 -7.81
N GLY A 248 8.59 18.62 -8.00
CA GLY A 248 7.25 19.22 -8.03
C GLY A 248 6.47 19.05 -6.72
N ASN A 249 7.13 19.18 -5.57
CA ASN A 249 6.47 19.17 -4.27
C ASN A 249 6.12 20.60 -3.86
N ASP A 250 4.83 20.89 -3.73
CA ASP A 250 4.32 22.21 -3.31
C ASP A 250 4.25 22.34 -1.78
N GLY A 251 4.53 21.24 -1.09
CA GLY A 251 4.68 21.14 0.35
C GLY A 251 6.11 21.42 0.83
N ASP A 252 6.27 21.64 2.13
CA ASP A 252 7.60 21.75 2.75
C ASP A 252 8.33 20.42 2.67
N VAL A 253 9.60 20.46 2.25
CA VAL A 253 10.44 19.27 2.10
C VAL A 253 11.53 19.27 3.15
N THR A 254 11.58 18.23 4.00
CA THR A 254 12.62 18.05 5.00
C THR A 254 13.34 16.71 4.82
N ILE A 255 14.68 16.76 4.72
CA ILE A 255 15.56 15.61 4.61
C ILE A 255 16.45 15.51 5.84
N GLY A 256 16.29 14.45 6.63
CA GLY A 256 16.96 14.23 7.91
C GLY A 256 18.19 13.34 7.83
N ARG A 257 18.17 12.20 8.54
CA ARG A 257 19.29 11.24 8.57
C ARG A 257 19.16 10.24 7.43
N LEU A 258 19.19 10.76 6.20
CA LEU A 258 19.11 9.98 4.98
C LEU A 258 20.51 9.69 4.44
N PHE A 259 20.84 8.42 4.20
CA PHE A 259 22.05 8.01 3.49
C PHE A 259 21.71 7.67 2.04
N VAL A 260 22.30 8.41 1.09
CA VAL A 260 22.08 8.24 -0.35
C VAL A 260 23.40 7.85 -1.00
N LYS A 261 23.44 6.69 -1.67
CA LYS A 261 24.65 6.25 -2.38
C LYS A 261 24.82 6.92 -3.74
N GLY A 262 23.72 7.24 -4.41
CA GLY A 262 23.68 7.98 -5.67
C GLY A 262 23.57 9.49 -5.47
N ASP A 263 22.88 10.14 -6.40
CA ASP A 263 22.68 11.59 -6.43
C ASP A 263 21.45 12.01 -5.63
N LEU A 264 21.41 13.28 -5.22
CA LEU A 264 20.23 13.95 -4.67
C LEU A 264 19.84 15.11 -5.59
N THR A 265 18.71 14.97 -6.27
CA THR A 265 18.22 15.97 -7.23
C THR A 265 16.88 16.53 -6.77
N CYS A 266 16.77 17.85 -6.71
CA CYS A 266 15.55 18.53 -6.28
C CYS A 266 15.16 19.58 -7.31
N THR A 267 14.01 19.40 -7.95
CA THR A 267 13.57 20.26 -9.06
C THR A 267 12.11 20.67 -8.91
N GLY A 268 11.82 21.96 -9.03
CA GLY A 268 10.46 22.47 -9.06
C GLY A 268 9.66 22.33 -7.77
N ASN A 269 10.32 22.13 -6.62
CA ASN A 269 9.64 22.11 -5.32
C ASN A 269 9.33 23.56 -4.88
N THR A 270 8.10 23.86 -4.49
CA THR A 270 7.63 25.24 -4.27
C THR A 270 7.17 25.52 -2.84
N GLY A 271 7.33 24.56 -1.92
CA GLY A 271 6.95 24.70 -0.51
C GLY A 271 7.48 25.99 0.15
N PRO A 272 6.72 26.61 1.08
CA PRO A 272 7.10 27.87 1.74
C PRO A 272 8.49 27.87 2.40
N ALA A 273 8.89 26.77 3.04
CA ALA A 273 10.21 26.59 3.63
C ALA A 273 11.27 26.09 2.61
N GLY A 274 10.86 25.80 1.38
CA GLY A 274 11.68 25.21 0.34
C GLY A 274 12.12 23.79 0.69
N VAL A 275 13.32 23.43 0.24
CA VAL A 275 13.94 22.13 0.54
C VAL A 275 14.98 22.28 1.64
N VAL A 276 14.71 21.68 2.79
CA VAL A 276 15.57 21.71 3.97
C VAL A 276 16.34 20.40 4.09
N VAL A 277 17.64 20.44 3.80
CA VAL A 277 18.55 19.30 3.97
C VAL A 277 19.32 19.45 5.29
N LEU A 278 19.01 18.61 6.28
CA LEU A 278 19.69 18.64 7.57
C LEU A 278 21.14 18.14 7.45
N ARG A 279 22.02 18.62 8.33
CA ARG A 279 23.45 18.23 8.38
C ARG A 279 23.70 16.73 8.57
N THR A 280 22.68 15.99 8.99
CA THR A 280 22.74 14.53 9.17
C THR A 280 22.51 13.74 7.89
N ALA A 281 22.12 14.40 6.80
CA ALA A 281 21.99 13.75 5.50
C ALA A 281 23.39 13.51 4.90
N SER A 282 23.62 12.30 4.42
CA SER A 282 24.89 11.88 3.82
C SER A 282 24.64 11.45 2.38
N ILE A 283 25.09 12.25 1.42
CA ILE A 283 24.94 12.01 -0.01
C ILE A 283 26.33 11.72 -0.55
N ARG A 284 26.52 10.55 -1.16
CA ARG A 284 27.80 10.15 -1.75
C ARG A 284 28.00 10.71 -3.15
N GLY A 285 26.92 10.79 -3.94
CA GLY A 285 26.91 11.42 -5.25
C GLY A 285 26.86 12.94 -5.16
N THR A 286 26.29 13.54 -6.21
CA THR A 286 26.13 14.99 -6.35
C THR A 286 24.81 15.46 -5.77
N ARG A 287 24.81 16.70 -5.28
CA ARG A 287 23.59 17.43 -4.97
C ARG A 287 23.32 18.42 -6.09
N SER A 288 22.08 18.47 -6.57
CA SER A 288 21.71 19.32 -7.71
C SER A 288 20.35 20.00 -7.52
N GLY A 289 20.14 21.07 -8.29
CA GLY A 289 18.94 21.89 -8.24
C GLY A 289 18.78 22.59 -6.89
N GLN A 290 17.61 22.47 -6.28
CA GLN A 290 17.27 23.11 -5.00
C GLN A 290 17.93 22.43 -3.78
N CYS A 291 18.58 21.28 -3.99
CA CYS A 291 19.29 20.54 -2.95
C CYS A 291 20.80 20.75 -2.97
N ALA A 292 21.32 21.56 -3.91
CA ALA A 292 22.75 21.84 -4.07
C ALA A 292 23.38 22.50 -2.83
#